data_AF-A0A496V2T5-F1
#
_entry.id   AF-A0A496V2T5-F1
#
_cell.length_a   1.000
_cell.length_b   1.000
_cell.length_c   1.000
_cell.angle_alpha   90.00
_cell.angle_beta   90.00
_cell.angle_gamma   90.00
#
_symmetry.space_group_name_H-M   'P 1'
#
loop_
_entity.id
_entity.type
_entity.pdbx_description
1 polymer ?
#
loop_
_entity_poly.entity_id
_entity_poly.type
_entity_poly.pdbx_seq_one_letter_code
_entity_poly.pdbx_strand_id
1 'polypeptide(L)'
;MSQLFDITVASKQLRLDTTGYGETTFTVTNTSSEALRVATRLVTDNPKYQNWLKIESDSERNFPAKGTHQYRVKIDVPPDEFQGHFNFRLDAYSVEEPEDKFTEGQTVFVEMPPVVKPKPKKGFPWLVAIIVVLVLTNIGSGVALWLLKQQIDIALSKANTAIETANQAESKTDKVQGHADTAVSNAHTALETAKKADSKAKEAESKASQAIDTAKKAKYNAVQAIDKAKQANIKADTVQQTASMAESKATQAQKNADTAVSKANTALETASRADSKADKAQINADTAVSKANTALGTAKTAGIVADKAQENANTAISKTDEAQKIANTAASIANKAIETAKKATIQANQAVETAHLTIKILPIQTRYTDNDDGTVTDNRTRLTWLKNANCFGRQNLSKARRLAKQLKSGKCGLTDGSIQGTWRLPTKAEWETMLDTRYTAPALSNAAGTRRWEKNDAFSSVQSDYYWAASYADGTTNKWNVELNFGHVYPYGKTITGYVWLVRGKQ
;
A
#
# COMPACT_ATOMS: atom_id res chain seq x y z
N MET A 1 -13.49 -15.04 -47.04
CA MET A 1 -12.23 -14.28 -46.87
C MET A 1 -12.52 -12.85 -47.26
N SER A 2 -12.12 -11.87 -46.45
CA SER A 2 -12.26 -10.44 -46.77
C SER A 2 -11.08 -10.00 -47.63
N GLN A 3 -11.34 -9.47 -48.83
CA GLN A 3 -10.29 -8.89 -49.68
C GLN A 3 -9.70 -7.65 -48.98
N LEU A 4 -8.38 -7.63 -48.76
CA LEU A 4 -7.69 -6.52 -48.09
C LEU A 4 -7.59 -5.26 -48.95
N PHE A 5 -7.73 -5.40 -50.27
CA PHE A 5 -7.74 -4.30 -51.22
C PHE A 5 -8.99 -4.36 -52.09
N ASP A 6 -9.61 -3.21 -52.33
CA ASP A 6 -10.55 -3.04 -53.44
C ASP A 6 -9.78 -2.42 -54.61
N ILE A 7 -9.90 -3.03 -55.79
CA ILE A 7 -9.13 -2.67 -56.98
C ILE A 7 -10.12 -2.41 -58.12
N THR A 8 -10.22 -1.15 -58.54
CA THR A 8 -11.06 -0.69 -59.64
C THR A 8 -10.20 -0.10 -60.76
N VAL A 9 -10.74 -0.07 -61.98
CA VAL A 9 -10.03 0.45 -63.16
C VAL A 9 -10.94 1.36 -63.97
N ALA A 10 -10.37 2.45 -64.52
CA ALA A 10 -11.13 3.48 -65.23
C ALA A 10 -11.87 2.96 -66.48
N SER A 11 -11.33 1.94 -67.15
CA SER A 11 -12.03 1.17 -68.19
C SER A 11 -11.53 -0.28 -68.21
N LYS A 12 -12.44 -1.22 -68.50
CA LYS A 12 -12.14 -2.64 -68.73
C LYS A 12 -11.73 -2.95 -70.18
N GLN A 13 -11.92 -2.01 -71.10
CA GLN A 13 -11.46 -2.11 -72.48
C GLN A 13 -10.64 -0.87 -72.84
N LEU A 14 -9.44 -1.09 -73.36
CA LEU A 14 -8.54 -0.06 -73.85
C LEU A 14 -8.25 -0.30 -75.34
N ARG A 15 -8.60 0.66 -76.18
CA ARG A 15 -8.19 0.67 -77.60
C ARG A 15 -6.90 1.48 -77.70
N LEU A 16 -5.85 0.88 -78.26
CA LEU A 16 -4.59 1.59 -78.52
C LEU A 16 -4.71 2.49 -79.75
N ASP A 17 -3.90 3.53 -79.80
CA ASP A 17 -3.82 4.41 -80.97
C ASP A 17 -3.05 3.79 -82.14
N THR A 18 -2.93 4.53 -83.25
CA THR A 18 -2.23 4.08 -84.46
C THR A 18 -0.70 3.96 -84.31
N THR A 19 -0.14 4.37 -83.18
CA THR A 19 1.28 4.16 -82.84
C THR A 19 1.49 2.98 -81.88
N GLY A 20 0.42 2.44 -81.30
CA GLY A 20 0.45 1.37 -80.30
C GLY A 20 0.50 1.86 -78.85
N TYR A 21 0.22 3.15 -78.62
CA TYR A 21 0.19 3.74 -77.28
C TYR A 21 -1.21 3.72 -76.65
N GLY A 22 -1.25 3.70 -75.32
CA GLY A 22 -2.46 3.90 -74.52
C GLY A 22 -2.17 4.10 -73.04
N GLU A 23 -3.13 4.64 -72.29
CA GLU A 23 -3.04 4.79 -70.84
C GLU A 23 -4.32 4.27 -70.17
N THR A 24 -4.19 3.72 -68.96
CA THR A 24 -5.32 3.48 -68.04
C THR A 24 -4.90 3.74 -66.60
N THR A 25 -5.87 3.93 -65.71
CA THR A 25 -5.62 4.16 -64.28
C THR A 25 -6.37 3.15 -63.45
N PHE A 26 -5.62 2.44 -62.59
CA PHE A 26 -6.17 1.62 -61.52
C PHE A 26 -6.27 2.44 -60.24
N THR A 27 -7.36 2.28 -59.52
CA THR A 27 -7.56 2.83 -58.17
C THR A 27 -7.55 1.67 -57.19
N VAL A 28 -6.58 1.67 -56.27
CA VAL A 28 -6.43 0.68 -55.21
C VAL A 28 -6.87 1.34 -53.90
N THR A 29 -7.70 0.66 -53.11
CA THR A 29 -8.19 1.14 -51.81
C THR A 29 -7.91 0.08 -50.75
N ASN A 30 -7.25 0.46 -49.66
CA ASN A 30 -7.04 -0.38 -48.49
C ASN A 30 -8.37 -0.57 -47.76
N THR A 31 -8.91 -1.79 -47.71
CA THR A 31 -10.20 -2.08 -47.06
C THR A 31 -10.06 -2.29 -45.56
N SER A 32 -8.84 -2.41 -45.02
CA SER A 32 -8.59 -2.68 -43.60
C SER A 32 -8.80 -1.44 -42.71
N SER A 33 -8.76 -1.66 -41.39
CA SER A 33 -8.74 -0.61 -40.36
C SER A 33 -7.32 -0.14 -39.99
N GLU A 34 -6.29 -0.64 -40.66
CA GLU A 34 -4.88 -0.42 -40.32
C GLU A 34 -4.13 0.20 -41.50
N ALA A 35 -2.97 0.80 -41.24
CA ALA A 35 -2.10 1.29 -42.31
C ALA A 35 -1.23 0.14 -42.84
N LEU A 36 -1.14 -0.03 -44.16
CA LEU A 36 -0.43 -1.14 -44.80
C LEU A 36 0.61 -0.62 -45.80
N ARG A 37 1.77 -1.28 -45.86
CA ARG A 37 2.70 -1.15 -46.98
C ARG A 37 2.24 -2.05 -48.12
N VAL A 38 1.87 -1.45 -49.26
CA VAL A 38 1.29 -2.18 -50.39
C VAL A 38 2.20 -2.07 -51.60
N ALA A 39 2.56 -3.22 -52.17
CA ALA A 39 3.22 -3.34 -53.45
C ALA A 39 2.20 -3.71 -54.54
N THR A 40 2.48 -3.28 -55.77
CA THR A 40 1.65 -3.56 -56.95
C THR A 40 2.45 -4.22 -58.05
N ARG A 41 1.81 -5.13 -58.79
CA ARG A 41 2.41 -5.88 -59.89
C ARG A 41 1.44 -6.00 -61.05
N LEU A 42 1.89 -5.62 -62.24
CA LEU A 42 1.16 -5.91 -63.48
C LEU A 42 1.34 -7.40 -63.84
N VAL A 43 0.25 -8.05 -64.25
CA VAL A 43 0.21 -9.46 -64.64
C VAL A 43 -0.53 -9.58 -65.98
N THR A 44 -0.03 -10.43 -66.88
CA THR A 44 -0.57 -10.64 -68.22
C THR A 44 -0.33 -12.09 -68.67
N ASP A 45 -1.21 -12.61 -69.53
CA ASP A 45 -1.26 -14.02 -69.94
C ASP A 45 -0.01 -14.51 -70.70
N ASN A 46 0.83 -13.59 -71.20
CA ASN A 46 2.05 -13.89 -71.94
C ASN A 46 3.22 -13.02 -71.45
N PRO A 47 4.32 -13.61 -70.93
CA PRO A 47 5.48 -12.87 -70.44
C PRO A 47 6.11 -11.88 -71.43
N LYS A 48 5.95 -12.04 -72.76
CA LYS A 48 6.42 -11.04 -73.74
C LYS A 48 5.76 -9.67 -73.51
N TYR A 49 4.48 -9.65 -73.15
CA TYR A 49 3.67 -8.43 -73.08
C TYR A 49 3.99 -7.59 -71.84
N GLN A 50 4.64 -8.17 -70.82
CA GLN A 50 5.06 -7.46 -69.60
C GLN A 50 5.96 -6.25 -69.93
N ASN A 51 6.81 -6.36 -70.96
CA ASN A 51 7.72 -5.29 -71.38
C ASN A 51 7.00 -4.08 -72.01
N TRP A 52 5.74 -4.25 -72.43
CA TRP A 52 4.88 -3.20 -72.99
C TRP A 52 4.09 -2.43 -71.93
N LEU A 53 4.17 -2.85 -70.66
CA LEU A 53 3.35 -2.35 -69.56
C LEU A 53 4.23 -1.65 -68.50
N LYS A 54 4.02 -0.35 -68.29
CA LYS A 54 4.84 0.47 -67.39
C LYS A 54 3.96 1.23 -66.41
N ILE A 55 4.20 1.09 -65.11
CA ILE A 55 3.58 1.96 -64.09
C ILE A 55 4.36 3.29 -64.05
N GLU A 56 3.68 4.43 -64.11
CA GLU A 56 4.32 5.76 -64.07
C GLU A 56 4.72 6.20 -62.66
N SER A 57 4.06 5.65 -61.65
CA SER A 57 4.22 5.99 -60.23
C SER A 57 4.89 4.84 -59.45
N ASP A 58 5.57 5.16 -58.34
CA ASP A 58 6.19 4.17 -57.44
C ASP A 58 5.22 2.99 -57.15
N SER A 59 5.69 1.77 -57.39
CA SER A 59 4.92 0.52 -57.28
C SER A 59 4.64 0.10 -55.84
N GLU A 60 5.48 0.54 -54.88
CA GLU A 60 5.29 0.42 -53.43
C GLU A 60 4.79 1.74 -52.85
N ARG A 61 3.73 1.70 -52.03
CA ARG A 61 3.18 2.86 -51.31
C ARG A 61 2.66 2.48 -49.92
N ASN A 62 2.71 3.44 -49.00
CA ASN A 62 2.10 3.30 -47.68
C ASN A 62 0.65 3.79 -47.74
N PHE A 63 -0.31 2.90 -47.46
CA PHE A 63 -1.74 3.23 -47.45
C PHE A 63 -2.21 3.47 -46.02
N PRO A 64 -2.82 4.62 -45.71
CA PRO A 64 -3.59 4.79 -44.48
C PRO A 64 -4.74 3.77 -44.37
N ALA A 65 -5.26 3.57 -43.17
CA ALA A 65 -6.52 2.86 -42.96
C ALA A 65 -7.64 3.50 -43.81
N LYS A 66 -8.38 2.68 -44.58
CA LYS A 66 -9.37 3.15 -45.58
C LYS A 66 -8.84 4.10 -46.66
N GLY A 67 -7.52 4.20 -46.83
CA GLY A 67 -6.87 5.08 -47.80
C GLY A 67 -6.83 4.52 -49.21
N THR A 68 -6.65 5.40 -50.20
CA THR A 68 -6.72 5.08 -51.64
C THR A 68 -5.56 5.71 -52.39
N HIS A 69 -5.01 5.00 -53.38
CA HIS A 69 -4.03 5.54 -54.34
C HIS A 69 -4.39 5.16 -55.77
N GLN A 70 -3.90 5.96 -56.72
CA GLN A 70 -4.04 5.72 -58.15
C GLN A 70 -2.70 5.34 -58.79
N TYR A 71 -2.73 4.31 -59.62
CA TYR A 71 -1.61 3.83 -60.41
C TYR A 71 -1.94 4.00 -61.89
N ARG A 72 -1.23 4.92 -62.55
CA ARG A 72 -1.34 5.08 -64.00
C ARG A 72 -0.44 4.05 -64.67
N VAL A 73 -1.02 3.27 -65.58
CA VAL A 73 -0.32 2.30 -66.42
C VAL A 73 -0.27 2.84 -67.84
N LYS A 74 0.93 2.88 -68.41
CA LYS A 74 1.23 3.21 -69.80
C LYS A 74 1.45 1.92 -70.58
N ILE A 75 0.82 1.83 -71.74
CA ILE A 75 0.84 0.69 -72.65
C ILE A 75 1.56 1.14 -73.93
N ASP A 76 2.57 0.38 -74.34
CA ASP A 76 3.55 0.75 -75.38
C ASP A 76 3.89 -0.49 -76.23
N VAL A 77 3.08 -0.74 -77.27
CA VAL A 77 3.10 -1.98 -78.08
C VAL A 77 3.67 -1.71 -79.48
N PRO A 78 4.79 -2.33 -79.90
CA PRO A 78 5.38 -2.08 -81.22
C PRO A 78 4.46 -2.53 -82.38
N PRO A 79 4.03 -1.64 -83.28
CA PRO A 79 2.96 -1.93 -84.26
C PRO A 79 3.33 -2.88 -85.41
N ASP A 80 4.63 -3.13 -85.63
CA ASP A 80 5.10 -4.18 -86.55
C ASP A 80 5.37 -5.53 -85.84
N GLU A 81 5.31 -5.61 -84.49
CA GLU A 81 5.51 -6.87 -83.74
C GLU A 81 4.22 -7.55 -83.28
N PHE A 82 3.12 -6.81 -83.12
CA PHE A 82 1.86 -7.34 -82.59
C PHE A 82 0.65 -6.66 -83.22
N GLN A 83 -0.36 -7.46 -83.57
CA GLN A 83 -1.68 -7.01 -84.01
C GLN A 83 -2.72 -8.01 -83.49
N GLY A 84 -3.81 -7.51 -82.89
CA GLY A 84 -4.77 -8.34 -82.16
C GLY A 84 -5.13 -7.74 -80.81
N HIS A 85 -5.24 -8.58 -79.78
CA HIS A 85 -5.64 -8.18 -78.43
C HIS A 85 -4.88 -8.99 -77.36
N PHE A 86 -4.75 -8.42 -76.16
CA PHE A 86 -4.22 -9.11 -74.99
C PHE A 86 -4.87 -8.62 -73.69
N ASN A 87 -4.78 -9.40 -72.63
CA ASN A 87 -5.27 -9.02 -71.31
C ASN A 87 -4.12 -8.63 -70.38
N PHE A 88 -4.37 -7.71 -69.45
CA PHE A 88 -3.55 -7.54 -68.27
C PHE A 88 -4.38 -7.08 -67.06
N ARG A 89 -3.83 -7.22 -65.85
CA ARG A 89 -4.41 -6.73 -64.60
C ARG A 89 -3.33 -6.16 -63.69
N LEU A 90 -3.72 -5.41 -62.66
CA LEU A 90 -2.85 -4.91 -61.60
C LEU A 90 -3.22 -5.61 -60.28
N ASP A 91 -2.35 -6.47 -59.78
CA ASP A 91 -2.53 -7.16 -58.51
C ASP A 91 -1.83 -6.38 -57.39
N ALA A 92 -2.43 -6.35 -56.19
CA ALA A 92 -1.90 -5.64 -55.03
C ALA A 92 -1.68 -6.60 -53.84
N TYR A 93 -0.60 -6.41 -53.10
CA TYR A 93 -0.23 -7.29 -51.98
C TYR A 93 0.49 -6.51 -50.87
N SER A 94 0.36 -7.00 -49.63
CA SER A 94 1.13 -6.47 -48.50
C SER A 94 2.62 -6.78 -48.69
N VAL A 95 3.48 -5.79 -48.43
CA VAL A 95 4.94 -5.98 -48.40
C VAL A 95 5.36 -6.83 -47.18
N GLU A 96 4.55 -6.84 -46.13
CA GLU A 96 4.83 -7.52 -44.85
C GLU A 96 4.43 -9.01 -44.90
N GLU A 97 3.37 -9.35 -45.64
CA GLU A 97 2.84 -10.72 -45.80
C GLU A 97 2.36 -10.94 -47.25
N PRO A 98 3.28 -11.11 -48.22
CA PRO A 98 2.94 -11.10 -49.65
C PRO A 98 2.15 -12.34 -50.12
N GLU A 99 2.21 -13.45 -49.38
CA GLU A 99 1.52 -14.70 -49.73
C GLU A 99 0.10 -14.78 -49.11
N ASP A 100 -0.07 -14.35 -47.86
CA ASP A 100 -1.37 -14.37 -47.16
C ASP A 100 -2.25 -13.14 -47.45
N LYS A 101 -1.65 -11.97 -47.75
CA LYS A 101 -2.37 -10.68 -47.89
C LYS A 101 -2.25 -10.10 -49.30
N PHE A 102 -2.76 -10.82 -50.31
CA PHE A 102 -2.88 -10.34 -51.69
C PHE A 102 -4.34 -10.13 -52.14
N THR A 103 -4.55 -9.41 -53.24
CA THR A 103 -5.81 -9.36 -53.98
C THR A 103 -5.56 -9.15 -55.48
N GLU A 104 -6.22 -9.96 -56.31
CA GLU A 104 -6.13 -9.87 -57.77
C GLU A 104 -6.95 -8.70 -58.32
N GLY A 105 -6.41 -8.00 -59.32
CA GLY A 105 -7.06 -6.86 -59.95
C GLY A 105 -8.08 -7.22 -61.03
N GLN A 106 -8.89 -6.24 -61.40
CA GLN A 106 -9.80 -6.37 -62.55
C GLN A 106 -9.03 -6.40 -63.86
N THR A 107 -9.32 -7.39 -64.71
CA THR A 107 -8.70 -7.54 -66.03
C THR A 107 -9.12 -6.43 -66.99
N VAL A 108 -8.15 -5.88 -67.72
CA VAL A 108 -8.30 -4.94 -68.84
C VAL A 108 -8.00 -5.67 -70.14
N PHE A 109 -8.94 -5.63 -71.07
CA PHE A 109 -8.77 -6.10 -72.44
C PHE A 109 -8.18 -4.96 -73.29
N VAL A 110 -7.02 -5.19 -73.90
CA VAL A 110 -6.32 -4.24 -74.77
C VAL A 110 -6.47 -4.66 -76.22
N GLU A 111 -6.90 -3.74 -77.09
CA GLU A 111 -7.18 -3.99 -78.51
C GLU A 111 -6.34 -3.07 -79.41
N MET A 112 -5.66 -3.66 -80.40
CA MET A 112 -4.79 -2.95 -81.33
C MET A 112 -5.32 -3.01 -82.78
N PRO A 113 -5.57 -1.87 -83.44
CA PRO A 113 -6.15 -1.84 -84.78
C PRO A 113 -5.15 -2.27 -85.88
N PRO A 114 -5.62 -2.93 -86.97
CA PRO A 114 -4.73 -3.44 -88.03
C PRO A 114 -4.24 -2.34 -88.98
N VAL A 115 -2.95 -2.37 -89.31
CA VAL A 115 -2.30 -1.37 -90.19
C VAL A 115 -2.36 -1.79 -91.66
N VAL A 116 -3.08 -1.02 -92.50
CA VAL A 116 -3.32 -1.34 -93.92
C VAL A 116 -2.21 -0.78 -94.83
N LYS A 117 -1.41 -1.66 -95.46
CA LYS A 117 -0.35 -1.30 -96.42
C LYS A 117 -0.86 -1.43 -97.88
N PRO A 118 -0.80 -0.39 -98.76
CA PRO A 118 -1.43 -0.37 -100.09
C PRO A 118 -0.63 -1.09 -101.20
N LYS A 119 -1.31 -1.46 -102.31
CA LYS A 119 -0.72 -2.15 -103.49
C LYS A 119 -0.81 -1.32 -104.80
N PRO A 120 0.20 -1.38 -105.70
CA PRO A 120 0.20 -0.69 -107.01
C PRO A 120 -0.48 -1.49 -108.16
N LYS A 121 -0.78 -0.80 -109.28
CA LYS A 121 -1.41 -1.33 -110.51
C LYS A 121 -0.41 -1.58 -111.67
N LYS A 122 -0.82 -2.26 -112.76
CA LYS A 122 -0.01 -2.59 -113.97
C LYS A 122 -0.85 -2.60 -115.28
N GLY A 123 -0.24 -2.43 -116.47
CA GLY A 123 -0.88 -2.31 -117.81
C GLY A 123 -0.50 -3.37 -118.90
N PHE A 124 -1.01 -3.21 -120.16
CA PHE A 124 -1.15 -4.21 -121.28
C PHE A 124 -1.73 -3.50 -122.56
N PRO A 125 -1.72 -3.95 -123.86
CA PRO A 125 -1.05 -5.04 -124.66
C PRO A 125 -0.34 -4.58 -125.99
N TRP A 126 0.02 -5.48 -126.96
CA TRP A 126 -0.14 -5.29 -128.45
C TRP A 126 0.05 -6.58 -129.36
N LEU A 127 -0.72 -6.67 -130.49
CA LEU A 127 -0.68 -7.48 -131.78
C LEU A 127 -0.39 -9.04 -131.83
N VAL A 128 -0.77 -9.93 -132.81
CA VAL A 128 -1.44 -9.96 -134.19
C VAL A 128 -0.50 -9.95 -135.44
N ALA A 129 -0.59 -10.74 -136.55
CA ALA A 129 -1.28 -12.00 -137.01
C ALA A 129 -0.66 -12.60 -138.36
N ILE A 130 -1.33 -13.53 -139.12
CA ILE A 130 -0.76 -14.41 -140.22
C ILE A 130 -1.67 -14.57 -141.51
N ILE A 131 -1.12 -14.94 -142.70
CA ILE A 131 -1.74 -15.10 -144.09
C ILE A 131 -1.04 -16.21 -144.95
N VAL A 132 -1.65 -16.85 -146.00
CA VAL A 132 -0.94 -17.57 -147.14
C VAL A 132 -1.80 -17.81 -148.45
N VAL A 133 -1.25 -18.34 -149.58
CA VAL A 133 -1.83 -18.35 -150.99
C VAL A 133 -1.56 -19.63 -151.85
N LEU A 134 -2.33 -19.86 -152.96
CA LEU A 134 -2.37 -21.00 -153.94
C LEU A 134 -2.91 -20.52 -155.36
N VAL A 135 -3.04 -21.17 -156.56
CA VAL A 135 -2.60 -22.38 -157.38
C VAL A 135 -3.35 -22.31 -158.79
N LEU A 136 -3.15 -23.01 -159.95
CA LEU A 136 -2.07 -23.42 -160.93
C LEU A 136 -2.71 -23.82 -162.33
N THR A 137 -1.98 -23.88 -163.48
CA THR A 137 -2.43 -24.35 -164.84
C THR A 137 -1.32 -25.04 -165.74
N ASN A 138 -1.57 -25.45 -167.01
CA ASN A 138 -0.86 -26.48 -167.86
C ASN A 138 -0.95 -26.21 -169.42
N ILE A 139 -0.36 -26.85 -170.48
CA ILE A 139 0.70 -27.88 -170.86
C ILE A 139 0.97 -27.86 -172.44
N GLY A 140 2.00 -28.51 -173.04
CA GLY A 140 2.14 -28.69 -174.54
C GLY A 140 3.31 -29.57 -175.13
N SER A 141 3.25 -29.98 -176.43
CA SER A 141 4.22 -30.85 -177.21
C SER A 141 3.88 -30.94 -178.74
N GLY A 142 4.64 -31.48 -179.75
CA GLY A 142 6.02 -32.02 -179.92
C GLY A 142 6.24 -32.96 -181.19
N VAL A 143 7.51 -33.15 -181.66
CA VAL A 143 8.11 -34.26 -182.52
C VAL A 143 8.01 -34.30 -184.08
N ALA A 144 9.17 -34.44 -184.78
CA ALA A 144 9.50 -35.40 -185.89
C ALA A 144 10.66 -34.90 -186.81
N LEU A 145 11.48 -35.69 -187.54
CA LEU A 145 12.12 -37.04 -187.44
C LEU A 145 13.23 -37.07 -188.54
N TRP A 146 14.31 -37.89 -188.56
CA TRP A 146 15.11 -38.56 -187.52
C TRP A 146 16.39 -39.26 -188.08
N LEU A 147 16.33 -39.94 -189.23
CA LEU A 147 17.17 -41.12 -189.52
C LEU A 147 18.27 -40.94 -190.61
N LEU A 148 19.55 -41.08 -190.24
CA LEU A 148 20.65 -41.74 -191.02
C LEU A 148 22.03 -41.68 -190.31
N LYS A 149 22.12 -42.08 -189.02
CA LYS A 149 23.38 -42.06 -188.25
C LYS A 149 23.42 -43.22 -187.24
N GLN A 150 24.08 -44.34 -187.57
CA GLN A 150 23.97 -45.58 -186.78
C GLN A 150 25.16 -46.58 -186.87
N GLN A 151 26.35 -46.15 -187.29
CA GLN A 151 27.51 -47.06 -187.47
C GLN A 151 28.84 -46.56 -186.85
N ILE A 152 28.77 -45.59 -185.93
CA ILE A 152 29.96 -45.05 -185.22
C ILE A 152 29.92 -45.37 -183.71
N ASP A 153 28.73 -45.61 -183.17
CA ASP A 153 28.47 -45.58 -181.72
C ASP A 153 28.94 -46.85 -180.97
N ILE A 154 29.16 -47.96 -181.68
CA ILE A 154 29.46 -49.29 -181.11
C ILE A 154 30.86 -49.34 -180.47
N ALA A 155 31.85 -48.64 -181.04
CA ALA A 155 33.21 -48.60 -180.48
C ALA A 155 33.28 -47.72 -179.21
N LEU A 156 32.54 -46.60 -179.20
CA LEU A 156 32.50 -45.66 -178.08
C LEU A 156 31.84 -46.29 -176.83
N SER A 157 30.77 -47.07 -177.04
CA SER A 157 30.00 -47.73 -175.99
C SER A 157 30.87 -48.53 -174.99
N LYS A 158 31.76 -49.39 -175.48
CA LYS A 158 32.53 -50.30 -174.60
C LYS A 158 33.57 -49.59 -173.74
N ALA A 159 34.20 -48.53 -174.28
CA ALA A 159 35.12 -47.69 -173.50
C ALA A 159 34.37 -46.94 -172.39
N ASN A 160 33.19 -46.39 -172.73
CA ASN A 160 32.34 -45.70 -171.76
C ASN A 160 31.88 -46.63 -170.63
N THR A 161 31.45 -47.87 -170.91
CA THR A 161 31.04 -48.82 -169.86
C THR A 161 32.18 -49.20 -168.91
N ALA A 162 33.42 -49.29 -169.40
CA ALA A 162 34.59 -49.55 -168.55
C ALA A 162 34.88 -48.37 -167.60
N ILE A 163 34.85 -47.14 -168.13
CA ILE A 163 34.98 -45.90 -167.35
C ILE A 163 33.83 -45.77 -166.34
N GLU A 164 32.60 -46.02 -166.75
CA GLU A 164 31.41 -45.99 -165.89
C GLU A 164 31.49 -47.02 -164.75
N THR A 165 32.05 -48.20 -165.01
CA THR A 165 32.30 -49.22 -163.97
C THR A 165 33.41 -48.78 -163.00
N ALA A 166 34.48 -48.14 -163.49
CA ALA A 166 35.53 -47.58 -162.65
C ALA A 166 34.99 -46.44 -161.76
N ASN A 167 34.24 -45.49 -162.34
CA ASN A 167 33.59 -44.39 -161.63
C ASN A 167 32.57 -44.92 -160.58
N GLN A 168 31.90 -46.05 -160.85
CA GLN A 168 31.04 -46.71 -159.85
C GLN A 168 31.84 -47.38 -158.73
N ALA A 169 33.06 -47.87 -158.97
CA ALA A 169 33.93 -48.43 -157.94
C ALA A 169 34.55 -47.30 -157.08
N GLU A 170 34.97 -46.21 -157.70
CA GLU A 170 35.42 -44.97 -157.05
C GLU A 170 34.28 -44.40 -156.17
N SER A 171 33.09 -44.18 -156.73
CA SER A 171 31.90 -43.71 -155.98
C SER A 171 31.42 -44.67 -154.87
N LYS A 172 31.79 -45.96 -154.90
CA LYS A 172 31.58 -46.89 -153.77
C LYS A 172 32.68 -46.74 -152.72
N THR A 173 33.92 -46.52 -153.15
CA THR A 173 35.07 -46.26 -152.26
C THR A 173 34.89 -44.94 -151.52
N ASP A 174 34.45 -43.87 -152.19
CA ASP A 174 34.10 -42.58 -151.57
C ASP A 174 33.01 -42.73 -150.50
N LYS A 175 32.01 -43.58 -150.75
CA LYS A 175 30.95 -43.87 -149.78
C LYS A 175 31.48 -44.65 -148.58
N VAL A 176 32.35 -45.63 -148.79
CA VAL A 176 33.02 -46.37 -147.70
C VAL A 176 33.91 -45.42 -146.89
N GLN A 177 34.67 -44.54 -147.54
CA GLN A 177 35.48 -43.51 -146.88
C GLN A 177 34.61 -42.54 -146.09
N GLY A 178 33.55 -41.98 -146.68
CA GLY A 178 32.61 -41.09 -145.98
C GLY A 178 31.89 -41.76 -144.81
N HIS A 179 31.61 -43.07 -144.88
CA HIS A 179 31.10 -43.85 -143.74
C HIS A 179 32.18 -44.06 -142.65
N ALA A 180 33.44 -44.30 -143.03
CA ALA A 180 34.56 -44.38 -142.09
C ALA A 180 34.83 -43.04 -141.39
N ASP A 181 34.84 -41.93 -142.13
CA ASP A 181 34.99 -40.57 -141.61
C ASP A 181 33.83 -40.19 -140.68
N THR A 182 32.60 -40.59 -141.04
CA THR A 182 31.43 -40.45 -140.15
C THR A 182 31.59 -41.26 -138.87
N ALA A 183 32.09 -42.50 -138.94
CA ALA A 183 32.36 -43.33 -137.77
C ALA A 183 33.47 -42.74 -136.87
N VAL A 184 34.54 -42.21 -137.47
CA VAL A 184 35.64 -41.53 -136.75
C VAL A 184 35.14 -40.23 -136.09
N SER A 185 34.29 -39.46 -136.77
CA SER A 185 33.65 -38.25 -136.22
C SER A 185 32.72 -38.56 -135.05
N ASN A 186 31.91 -39.62 -135.17
CA ASN A 186 31.05 -40.11 -134.09
C ASN A 186 31.88 -40.63 -132.90
N ALA A 187 32.99 -41.34 -133.15
CA ALA A 187 33.90 -41.81 -132.11
C ALA A 187 34.58 -40.65 -131.35
N HIS A 188 35.03 -39.61 -132.05
CA HIS A 188 35.53 -38.38 -131.41
C HIS A 188 34.45 -37.68 -130.58
N THR A 189 33.22 -37.59 -131.10
CA THR A 189 32.08 -36.97 -130.41
C THR A 189 31.70 -37.73 -129.14
N ALA A 190 31.71 -39.06 -129.19
CA ALA A 190 31.53 -39.93 -128.02
C ALA A 190 32.68 -39.76 -126.99
N LEU A 191 33.93 -39.71 -127.45
CA LEU A 191 35.10 -39.50 -126.59
C LEU A 191 35.07 -38.14 -125.88
N GLU A 192 34.72 -37.06 -126.58
CA GLU A 192 34.57 -35.73 -125.97
C GLU A 192 33.37 -35.66 -125.02
N THR A 193 32.31 -36.44 -125.27
CA THR A 193 31.18 -36.58 -124.35
C THR A 193 31.60 -37.32 -123.08
N ALA A 194 32.39 -38.40 -123.21
CA ALA A 194 32.95 -39.15 -122.09
C ALA A 194 33.91 -38.29 -121.23
N LYS A 195 34.81 -37.51 -121.86
CA LYS A 195 35.68 -36.54 -121.15
C LYS A 195 34.86 -35.50 -120.36
N LYS A 196 33.77 -34.99 -120.95
CA LYS A 196 32.85 -34.05 -120.27
C LYS A 196 32.10 -34.70 -119.11
N ALA A 197 31.78 -35.99 -119.19
CA ALA A 197 31.16 -36.75 -118.09
C ALA A 197 32.16 -37.00 -116.95
N ASP A 198 33.38 -37.45 -117.25
CA ASP A 198 34.48 -37.63 -116.29
C ASP A 198 34.82 -36.33 -115.53
N SER A 199 34.93 -35.21 -116.26
CA SER A 199 35.15 -33.88 -115.66
C SER A 199 34.04 -33.51 -114.66
N LYS A 200 32.76 -33.73 -115.02
CA LYS A 200 31.62 -33.51 -114.12
C LYS A 200 31.60 -34.46 -112.92
N ALA A 201 32.04 -35.70 -113.09
CA ALA A 201 32.15 -36.67 -111.99
C ALA A 201 33.20 -36.21 -110.96
N LYS A 202 34.36 -35.74 -111.42
CA LYS A 202 35.42 -35.15 -110.57
C LYS A 202 34.97 -33.86 -109.88
N GLU A 203 34.19 -33.02 -110.56
CA GLU A 203 33.57 -31.85 -109.95
C GLU A 203 32.59 -32.23 -108.83
N ALA A 204 31.80 -33.29 -109.03
CA ALA A 204 30.87 -33.82 -108.02
C ALA A 204 31.59 -34.46 -106.83
N GLU A 205 32.66 -35.22 -107.06
CA GLU A 205 33.52 -35.82 -106.02
C GLU A 205 34.20 -34.75 -105.15
N SER A 206 34.70 -33.68 -105.78
CA SER A 206 35.24 -32.50 -105.08
C SER A 206 34.20 -31.82 -104.21
N LYS A 207 32.97 -31.60 -104.73
CA LYS A 207 31.86 -31.04 -103.95
C LYS A 207 31.41 -31.95 -102.80
N ALA A 208 31.37 -33.27 -103.02
CA ALA A 208 31.07 -34.24 -101.97
C ALA A 208 32.12 -34.21 -100.84
N SER A 209 33.39 -34.11 -101.20
CA SER A 209 34.50 -33.97 -100.25
C SER A 209 34.39 -32.68 -99.42
N GLN A 210 34.11 -31.54 -100.06
CA GLN A 210 33.88 -30.27 -99.38
C GLN A 210 32.65 -30.30 -98.44
N ALA A 211 31.58 -30.99 -98.84
CA ALA A 211 30.39 -31.19 -97.99
C ALA A 211 30.71 -32.07 -96.77
N ILE A 212 31.48 -33.14 -96.95
CA ILE A 212 31.96 -34.02 -95.87
C ILE A 212 32.83 -33.24 -94.87
N ASP A 213 33.76 -32.41 -95.33
CA ASP A 213 34.61 -31.62 -94.42
C ASP A 213 33.85 -30.50 -93.72
N THR A 214 32.86 -29.91 -94.39
CA THR A 214 31.90 -28.98 -93.76
C THR A 214 31.10 -29.68 -92.66
N ALA A 215 30.63 -30.91 -92.90
CA ALA A 215 29.93 -31.71 -91.89
C ALA A 215 30.84 -32.12 -90.71
N LYS A 216 32.11 -32.49 -90.96
CA LYS A 216 33.10 -32.73 -89.90
C LYS A 216 33.29 -31.47 -89.03
N LYS A 217 33.44 -30.29 -89.65
CA LYS A 217 33.60 -29.01 -88.94
C LYS A 217 32.35 -28.62 -88.14
N ALA A 218 31.16 -28.86 -88.68
CA ALA A 218 29.90 -28.67 -87.96
C ALA A 218 29.79 -29.60 -86.75
N LYS A 219 30.13 -30.88 -86.90
CA LYS A 219 30.15 -31.86 -85.79
C LYS A 219 31.16 -31.46 -84.70
N TYR A 220 32.35 -31.02 -85.06
CA TYR A 220 33.35 -30.52 -84.11
C TYR A 220 32.85 -29.31 -83.32
N ASN A 221 32.25 -28.33 -84.01
CA ASN A 221 31.66 -27.15 -83.36
C ASN A 221 30.50 -27.52 -82.42
N ALA A 222 29.67 -28.51 -82.78
CA ALA A 222 28.58 -29.01 -81.94
C ALA A 222 29.10 -29.67 -80.65
N VAL A 223 30.17 -30.48 -80.73
CA VAL A 223 30.81 -31.07 -79.53
C VAL A 223 31.38 -29.97 -78.63
N GLN A 224 32.09 -28.99 -79.20
CA GLN A 224 32.61 -27.83 -78.45
C GLN A 224 31.50 -26.99 -77.79
N ALA A 225 30.32 -26.88 -78.40
CA ALA A 225 29.17 -26.22 -77.79
C ALA A 225 28.58 -27.04 -76.63
N ILE A 226 28.45 -28.37 -76.80
CA ILE A 226 27.99 -29.30 -75.75
C ILE A 226 28.92 -29.27 -74.54
N ASP A 227 30.24 -29.27 -74.74
CA ASP A 227 31.19 -29.28 -73.61
C ASP A 227 31.24 -27.92 -72.88
N LYS A 228 31.04 -26.80 -73.60
CA LYS A 228 30.79 -25.49 -72.96
C LYS A 228 29.50 -25.48 -72.15
N ALA A 229 28.42 -26.10 -72.64
CA ALA A 229 27.17 -26.21 -71.90
C ALA A 229 27.33 -27.07 -70.63
N LYS A 230 28.05 -28.20 -70.68
CA LYS A 230 28.40 -28.99 -69.49
C LYS A 230 29.17 -28.16 -68.45
N GLN A 231 30.17 -27.39 -68.89
CA GLN A 231 30.94 -26.50 -67.99
C GLN A 231 30.07 -25.36 -67.41
N ALA A 232 29.07 -24.87 -68.14
CA ALA A 232 28.11 -23.90 -67.62
C ALA A 232 27.21 -24.53 -66.53
N ASN A 233 26.71 -25.75 -66.77
CA ASN A 233 25.90 -26.47 -65.77
C ASN A 233 26.70 -26.76 -64.50
N ILE A 234 27.93 -27.29 -64.59
CA ILE A 234 28.79 -27.55 -63.41
C ILE A 234 29.02 -26.27 -62.60
N LYS A 235 29.15 -25.11 -63.26
CA LYS A 235 29.23 -23.81 -62.57
C LYS A 235 27.91 -23.41 -61.92
N ALA A 236 26.77 -23.64 -62.57
CA ALA A 236 25.45 -23.41 -61.99
C ALA A 236 25.20 -24.30 -60.76
N ASP A 237 25.55 -25.59 -60.82
CA ASP A 237 25.46 -26.52 -59.70
C ASP A 237 26.32 -26.05 -58.51
N THR A 238 27.54 -25.56 -58.79
CA THR A 238 28.46 -25.00 -57.79
C THR A 238 27.88 -23.72 -57.13
N VAL A 239 27.25 -22.85 -57.93
CA VAL A 239 26.57 -21.65 -57.43
C VAL A 239 25.35 -22.03 -56.59
N GLN A 240 24.56 -23.02 -57.01
CA GLN A 240 23.40 -23.50 -56.27
C GLN A 240 23.79 -24.09 -54.90
N GLN A 241 24.84 -24.93 -54.85
CA GLN A 241 25.39 -25.43 -53.59
C GLN A 241 25.88 -24.30 -52.69
N THR A 242 26.57 -23.31 -53.26
CA THR A 242 27.04 -22.12 -52.52
C THR A 242 25.88 -21.29 -51.96
N ALA A 243 24.79 -21.14 -52.71
CA ALA A 243 23.57 -20.45 -52.28
C ALA A 243 22.90 -21.18 -51.10
N SER A 244 22.66 -22.49 -51.19
CA SER A 244 22.09 -23.27 -50.09
C SER A 244 22.99 -23.32 -48.84
N MET A 245 24.32 -23.27 -49.02
CA MET A 245 25.25 -23.09 -47.89
C MET A 245 25.18 -21.70 -47.26
N ALA A 246 24.89 -20.65 -48.03
CA ALA A 246 24.70 -19.29 -47.52
C ALA A 246 23.36 -19.15 -46.79
N GLU A 247 22.29 -19.72 -47.36
CA GLU A 247 20.95 -19.82 -46.77
C GLU A 247 20.99 -20.54 -45.42
N SER A 248 21.59 -21.74 -45.35
CA SER A 248 21.76 -22.49 -44.10
C SER A 248 22.51 -21.70 -43.02
N LYS A 249 23.54 -20.94 -43.41
CA LYS A 249 24.26 -20.04 -42.49
C LYS A 249 23.40 -18.86 -42.03
N ALA A 250 22.57 -18.29 -42.91
CA ALA A 250 21.62 -17.24 -42.55
C ALA A 250 20.55 -17.74 -41.56
N THR A 251 19.98 -18.92 -41.79
CA THR A 251 19.03 -19.56 -40.84
C THR A 251 19.67 -19.79 -39.47
N GLN A 252 20.93 -20.26 -39.43
CA GLN A 252 21.64 -20.46 -38.17
C GLN A 252 22.02 -19.14 -37.48
N ALA A 253 22.32 -18.08 -38.25
CA ALA A 253 22.54 -16.74 -37.71
C ALA A 253 21.26 -16.14 -37.11
N GLN A 254 20.12 -16.30 -37.78
CA GLN A 254 18.81 -15.89 -37.25
C GLN A 254 18.49 -16.61 -35.95
N LYS A 255 18.60 -17.95 -35.93
CA LYS A 255 18.38 -18.77 -34.72
C LYS A 255 19.28 -18.37 -33.55
N ASN A 256 20.51 -17.92 -33.82
CA ASN A 256 21.41 -17.39 -32.81
C ASN A 256 20.94 -16.02 -32.29
N ALA A 257 20.44 -15.14 -33.16
CA ALA A 257 19.85 -13.86 -32.78
C ALA A 257 18.57 -14.04 -31.95
N ASP A 258 17.66 -14.93 -32.35
CA ASP A 258 16.44 -15.26 -31.60
C ASP A 258 16.78 -15.76 -30.18
N THR A 259 17.81 -16.62 -30.09
CA THR A 259 18.34 -17.13 -28.81
C THR A 259 18.94 -15.99 -27.96
N ALA A 260 19.58 -15.00 -28.56
CA ALA A 260 20.11 -13.84 -27.86
C ALA A 260 18.99 -12.91 -27.35
N VAL A 261 17.95 -12.66 -28.15
CA VAL A 261 16.75 -11.89 -27.75
C VAL A 261 16.01 -12.58 -26.60
N SER A 262 15.82 -13.91 -26.68
CA SER A 262 15.21 -14.68 -25.59
C SER A 262 15.99 -14.55 -24.27
N LYS A 263 17.33 -14.59 -24.32
CA LYS A 263 18.20 -14.37 -23.15
C LYS A 263 18.13 -12.93 -22.62
N ALA A 264 18.09 -11.93 -23.52
CA ALA A 264 17.95 -10.52 -23.14
C ALA A 264 16.62 -10.26 -22.44
N ASN A 265 15.51 -10.81 -22.95
CA ASN A 265 14.19 -10.71 -22.31
C ASN A 265 14.18 -11.38 -20.92
N THR A 266 14.79 -12.56 -20.80
CA THR A 266 14.94 -13.27 -19.50
C THR A 266 15.76 -12.44 -18.49
N ALA A 267 16.80 -11.75 -18.95
CA ALA A 267 17.60 -10.85 -18.12
C ALA A 267 16.79 -9.61 -17.70
N LEU A 268 16.01 -9.02 -18.62
CA LEU A 268 15.13 -7.87 -18.35
C LEU A 268 14.06 -8.21 -17.30
N GLU A 269 13.36 -9.34 -17.43
CA GLU A 269 12.43 -9.80 -16.40
C GLU A 269 13.12 -9.99 -15.04
N THR A 270 14.36 -10.47 -15.04
CA THR A 270 15.14 -10.69 -13.83
C THR A 270 15.54 -9.37 -13.16
N ALA A 271 15.84 -8.33 -13.95
CA ALA A 271 16.04 -6.96 -13.45
C ALA A 271 14.75 -6.40 -12.83
N SER A 272 13.61 -6.44 -13.54
CA SER A 272 12.33 -5.95 -12.99
C SER A 272 11.87 -6.72 -11.74
N ARG A 273 12.22 -8.00 -11.61
CA ARG A 273 12.02 -8.80 -10.37
C ARG A 273 12.98 -8.41 -9.24
N ALA A 274 14.13 -7.81 -9.54
CA ALA A 274 15.05 -7.25 -8.55
C ALA A 274 14.58 -5.86 -8.09
N ASP A 275 14.17 -5.00 -9.01
CA ASP A 275 13.62 -3.67 -8.71
C ASP A 275 12.40 -3.78 -7.78
N SER A 276 11.43 -4.64 -8.13
CA SER A 276 10.25 -4.90 -7.30
C SER A 276 10.55 -5.58 -5.93
N LYS A 277 11.79 -6.05 -5.71
CA LYS A 277 12.28 -6.46 -4.38
C LYS A 277 12.94 -5.30 -3.65
N ALA A 278 13.66 -4.42 -4.34
CA ALA A 278 14.23 -3.20 -3.79
C ALA A 278 13.12 -2.26 -3.29
N ASP A 279 12.06 -2.04 -4.07
CA ASP A 279 10.88 -1.24 -3.66
C ASP A 279 10.28 -1.77 -2.34
N LYS A 280 10.10 -3.09 -2.24
CA LYS A 280 9.57 -3.75 -1.03
C LYS A 280 10.52 -3.64 0.15
N ALA A 281 11.83 -3.69 -0.09
CA ALA A 281 12.83 -3.46 0.95
C ALA A 281 12.79 -2.01 1.46
N GLN A 282 12.64 -1.03 0.57
CA GLN A 282 12.50 0.39 0.94
C GLN A 282 11.23 0.64 1.76
N ILE A 283 10.06 0.16 1.29
CA ILE A 283 8.78 0.28 2.01
C ILE A 283 8.86 -0.34 3.42
N ASN A 284 9.57 -1.47 3.56
CA ASN A 284 9.81 -2.10 4.86
C ASN A 284 10.75 -1.26 5.76
N ALA A 285 11.79 -0.64 5.19
CA ALA A 285 12.69 0.27 5.90
C ALA A 285 11.97 1.53 6.38
N ASP A 286 11.18 2.17 5.51
CA ASP A 286 10.37 3.36 5.85
C ASP A 286 9.34 3.04 6.94
N THR A 287 8.72 1.86 6.87
CA THR A 287 7.81 1.34 7.91
C THR A 287 8.54 1.13 9.25
N ALA A 288 9.79 0.65 9.23
CA ALA A 288 10.60 0.48 10.44
C ALA A 288 11.01 1.84 11.04
N VAL A 289 11.41 2.81 10.22
CA VAL A 289 11.73 4.19 10.64
C VAL A 289 10.50 4.88 11.24
N SER A 290 9.31 4.72 10.63
CA SER A 290 8.05 5.24 11.16
C SER A 290 7.71 4.66 12.54
N LYS A 291 7.87 3.34 12.73
CA LYS A 291 7.68 2.69 14.03
C LYS A 291 8.71 3.15 15.07
N ALA A 292 9.98 3.32 14.69
CA ALA A 292 11.02 3.84 15.57
C ALA A 292 10.75 5.29 16.02
N ASN A 293 10.31 6.16 15.11
CA ASN A 293 9.90 7.53 15.43
C ASN A 293 8.68 7.56 16.37
N THR A 294 7.71 6.66 16.17
CA THR A 294 6.56 6.50 17.08
C THR A 294 7.03 6.11 18.48
N ALA A 295 7.89 5.10 18.60
CA ALA A 295 8.45 4.63 19.87
C ALA A 295 9.28 5.72 20.58
N LEU A 296 10.06 6.50 19.83
CA LEU A 296 10.80 7.66 20.34
C LEU A 296 9.85 8.76 20.86
N GLY A 297 8.71 8.97 20.20
CA GLY A 297 7.64 9.84 20.68
C GLY A 297 7.09 9.37 22.04
N THR A 298 6.70 8.11 22.15
CA THR A 298 6.23 7.50 23.41
C THR A 298 7.28 7.58 24.52
N ALA A 299 8.56 7.32 24.21
CA ALA A 299 9.65 7.42 25.17
C ALA A 299 9.85 8.86 25.69
N LYS A 300 9.75 9.87 24.82
CA LYS A 300 9.78 11.29 25.23
C LYS A 300 8.61 11.65 26.14
N THR A 301 7.40 11.20 25.83
CA THR A 301 6.22 11.40 26.70
C THR A 301 6.40 10.71 28.06
N ALA A 302 6.94 9.49 28.10
CA ALA A 302 7.23 8.78 29.34
C ALA A 302 8.28 9.52 30.19
N GLY A 303 9.31 10.11 29.57
CA GLY A 303 10.28 10.99 30.24
C GLY A 303 9.60 12.18 30.93
N ILE A 304 8.78 12.95 30.19
CA ILE A 304 8.05 14.10 30.74
C ILE A 304 7.14 13.71 31.93
N VAL A 305 6.52 12.53 31.88
CA VAL A 305 5.72 12.00 33.00
C VAL A 305 6.60 11.62 34.21
N ALA A 306 7.78 11.05 33.99
CA ALA A 306 8.74 10.75 35.05
C ALA A 306 9.30 12.03 35.70
N ASP A 307 9.65 13.04 34.90
CA ASP A 307 10.10 14.35 35.38
C ASP A 307 9.03 15.01 36.27
N LYS A 308 7.77 14.98 35.83
CA LYS A 308 6.64 15.50 36.63
C LYS A 308 6.40 14.70 37.91
N ALA A 309 6.58 13.38 37.88
CA ALA A 309 6.51 12.54 39.07
C ALA A 309 7.62 12.89 40.07
N GLN A 310 8.84 13.15 39.59
CA GLN A 310 9.96 13.58 40.44
C GLN A 310 9.73 14.97 41.04
N GLU A 311 9.19 15.93 40.27
CA GLU A 311 8.80 17.26 40.78
C GLU A 311 7.75 17.17 41.89
N ASN A 312 6.74 16.31 41.71
CA ASN A 312 5.70 16.04 42.71
C ASN A 312 6.29 15.39 43.97
N ALA A 313 7.23 14.44 43.82
CA ALA A 313 7.92 13.79 44.94
C ALA A 313 8.80 14.79 45.73
N ASN A 314 9.58 15.62 45.04
CA ASN A 314 10.37 16.69 45.65
C ASN A 314 9.49 17.68 46.44
N THR A 315 8.31 18.00 45.89
CA THR A 315 7.30 18.85 46.55
C THR A 315 6.73 18.19 47.82
N ALA A 316 6.52 16.87 47.81
CA ALA A 316 6.06 16.12 48.98
C ALA A 316 7.13 16.05 50.08
N ILE A 317 8.40 15.88 49.71
CA ILE A 317 9.54 15.91 50.65
C ILE A 317 9.63 17.28 51.33
N SER A 318 9.63 18.37 50.55
CA SER A 318 9.68 19.75 51.09
C SER A 318 8.56 20.05 52.10
N LYS A 319 7.32 19.61 51.82
CA LYS A 319 6.19 19.72 52.77
C LYS A 319 6.37 18.86 54.02
N THR A 320 7.06 17.73 53.91
CA THR A 320 7.38 16.84 55.04
C THR A 320 8.45 17.48 55.95
N ASP A 321 9.47 18.10 55.37
CA ASP A 321 10.50 18.84 56.11
C ASP A 321 9.90 20.05 56.86
N GLU A 322 8.98 20.77 56.22
CA GLU A 322 8.24 21.87 56.87
C GLU A 322 7.35 21.36 58.02
N ALA A 323 6.61 20.25 57.81
CA ALA A 323 5.82 19.62 58.87
C ALA A 323 6.70 19.15 60.04
N GLN A 324 7.88 18.57 59.77
CA GLN A 324 8.84 18.15 60.79
C GLN A 324 9.41 19.37 61.57
N LYS A 325 9.68 20.49 60.89
CA LYS A 325 10.09 21.75 61.52
C LYS A 325 9.00 22.30 62.45
N ILE A 326 7.73 22.22 62.05
CA ILE A 326 6.58 22.59 62.90
C ILE A 326 6.48 21.65 64.11
N ALA A 327 6.59 20.33 63.92
CA ALA A 327 6.57 19.34 65.00
C ALA A 327 7.72 19.54 66.02
N ASN A 328 8.93 19.79 65.54
CA ASN A 328 10.10 20.10 66.38
C ASN A 328 9.88 21.40 67.20
N THR A 329 9.23 22.40 66.60
CA THR A 329 8.88 23.65 67.27
C THR A 329 7.83 23.43 68.36
N ALA A 330 6.78 22.64 68.07
CA ALA A 330 5.76 22.26 69.04
C ALA A 330 6.34 21.46 70.22
N ALA A 331 7.24 20.52 69.96
CA ALA A 331 7.96 19.77 71.00
C ALA A 331 8.83 20.69 71.88
N SER A 332 9.50 21.68 71.29
CA SER A 332 10.26 22.70 72.04
C SER A 332 9.36 23.53 72.96
N ILE A 333 8.17 23.91 72.49
CA ILE A 333 7.17 24.65 73.28
C ILE A 333 6.63 23.76 74.42
N ALA A 334 6.29 22.50 74.15
CA ALA A 334 5.83 21.55 75.16
C ALA A 334 6.88 21.34 76.27
N ASN A 335 8.15 21.17 75.91
CA ASN A 335 9.24 21.05 76.88
C ASN A 335 9.39 22.32 77.75
N LYS A 336 9.27 23.52 77.16
CA LYS A 336 9.27 24.78 77.93
C LYS A 336 8.07 24.90 78.87
N ALA A 337 6.89 24.41 78.46
CA ALA A 337 5.71 24.37 79.31
C ALA A 337 5.90 23.39 80.49
N ILE A 338 6.48 22.21 80.26
CA ILE A 338 6.83 21.24 81.29
C ILE A 338 7.81 21.83 82.32
N GLU A 339 8.87 22.52 81.89
CA GLU A 339 9.81 23.19 82.81
C GLU A 339 9.16 24.34 83.58
N THR A 340 8.18 25.03 82.99
CA THR A 340 7.41 26.08 83.67
C THR A 340 6.48 25.48 84.73
N ALA A 341 5.81 24.37 84.41
CA ALA A 341 4.97 23.63 85.36
C ALA A 341 5.79 23.08 86.54
N LYS A 342 6.95 22.46 86.29
CA LYS A 342 7.89 22.00 87.35
C LYS A 342 8.25 23.11 88.33
N LYS A 343 8.57 24.32 87.82
CA LYS A 343 8.88 25.50 88.66
C LYS A 343 7.68 25.91 89.52
N ALA A 344 6.48 25.93 88.94
CA ALA A 344 5.25 26.24 89.69
C ALA A 344 4.96 25.19 90.77
N THR A 345 5.19 23.90 90.53
CA THR A 345 5.06 22.84 91.53
C THR A 345 6.06 23.00 92.68
N ILE A 346 7.32 23.36 92.39
CA ILE A 346 8.33 23.65 93.42
C ILE A 346 7.89 24.84 94.30
N GLN A 347 7.41 25.92 93.69
CA GLN A 347 6.91 27.10 94.42
C GLN A 347 5.67 26.77 95.28
N ALA A 348 4.75 25.95 94.77
CA ALA A 348 3.58 25.50 95.52
C ALA A 348 3.99 24.66 96.75
N ASN A 349 4.96 23.75 96.60
CA ASN A 349 5.47 22.95 97.71
C ASN A 349 6.13 23.82 98.80
N GLN A 350 6.92 24.83 98.40
CA GLN A 350 7.53 25.80 99.32
C GLN A 350 6.48 26.63 100.08
N ALA A 351 5.37 26.99 99.42
CA ALA A 351 4.25 27.69 100.06
C ALA A 351 3.52 26.81 101.09
N VAL A 352 3.33 25.51 100.80
CA VAL A 352 2.74 24.55 101.74
C VAL A 352 3.64 24.33 102.97
N GLU A 353 4.96 24.20 102.77
CA GLU A 353 5.93 24.08 103.86
C GLU A 353 5.91 25.33 104.78
N THR A 354 5.88 26.52 104.18
CA THR A 354 5.74 27.80 104.90
C THR A 354 4.43 27.86 105.71
N ALA A 355 3.31 27.41 105.14
CA ALA A 355 2.02 27.38 105.84
C ALA A 355 2.02 26.42 107.04
N HIS A 356 2.64 25.25 106.93
CA HIS A 356 2.78 24.30 108.05
C HIS A 356 3.60 24.87 109.21
N LEU A 357 4.64 25.66 108.96
CA LEU A 357 5.42 26.31 110.01
C LEU A 357 4.59 27.35 110.80
N THR A 358 3.72 28.09 110.09
CA THR A 358 2.93 29.19 110.67
C THR A 358 1.83 28.72 111.64
N ILE A 359 1.29 27.52 111.45
CA ILE A 359 0.18 26.96 112.26
C ILE A 359 0.60 26.63 113.71
N LYS A 360 1.90 26.56 114.01
CA LYS A 360 2.44 25.96 115.25
C LYS A 360 2.34 26.83 116.52
N ILE A 361 1.71 28.02 116.48
CA ILE A 361 1.83 29.05 117.54
C ILE A 361 0.48 29.72 117.90
N LEU A 362 -0.54 28.96 118.29
CA LEU A 362 -1.78 29.51 118.91
C LEU A 362 -2.27 28.65 120.09
N PRO A 363 -2.66 29.25 121.24
CA PRO A 363 -3.18 28.51 122.40
C PRO A 363 -4.70 28.23 122.30
N ILE A 364 -5.12 27.08 122.82
CA ILE A 364 -6.53 26.63 122.82
C ILE A 364 -7.25 27.17 124.08
N GLN A 365 -8.42 27.80 123.92
CA GLN A 365 -9.31 28.12 125.04
C GLN A 365 -10.29 26.98 125.36
N THR A 366 -10.58 26.79 126.65
CA THR A 366 -11.55 25.80 127.15
C THR A 366 -12.97 26.35 127.20
N ARG A 367 -13.97 25.45 127.07
CA ARG A 367 -15.40 25.79 127.16
C ARG A 367 -15.83 26.13 128.58
N TYR A 368 -15.41 25.33 129.55
CA TYR A 368 -15.70 25.55 130.97
C TYR A 368 -14.39 25.74 131.74
N THR A 369 -14.41 26.67 132.69
CA THR A 369 -13.35 26.90 133.66
C THR A 369 -13.91 26.57 135.04
N ASP A 370 -13.30 25.61 135.70
CA ASP A 370 -13.51 25.36 137.13
C ASP A 370 -12.95 26.53 137.93
N ASN A 371 -13.72 27.07 138.88
CA ASN A 371 -13.31 28.23 139.67
C ASN A 371 -12.73 27.82 141.05
N ASP A 372 -12.69 26.51 141.35
CA ASP A 372 -12.30 25.90 142.64
C ASP A 372 -13.08 26.37 143.90
N ASP A 373 -14.01 27.31 143.75
CA ASP A 373 -14.86 27.89 144.80
C ASP A 373 -16.24 27.21 144.95
N GLY A 374 -16.41 26.05 144.32
CA GLY A 374 -17.70 25.36 144.18
C GLY A 374 -18.56 25.84 143.01
N THR A 375 -18.05 26.74 142.16
CA THR A 375 -18.69 27.19 140.91
C THR A 375 -17.85 26.88 139.67
N VAL A 376 -18.48 27.03 138.50
CA VAL A 376 -17.88 26.80 137.19
C VAL A 376 -18.30 27.92 136.25
N THR A 377 -17.33 28.54 135.58
CA THR A 377 -17.57 29.57 134.56
C THR A 377 -17.70 28.91 133.19
N ASP A 378 -18.81 29.17 132.49
CA ASP A 378 -18.91 28.89 131.06
C ASP A 378 -18.28 30.03 130.26
N ASN A 379 -17.17 29.78 129.56
CA ASN A 379 -16.47 30.80 128.79
C ASN A 379 -17.24 31.27 127.55
N ARG A 380 -18.20 30.47 127.05
CA ARG A 380 -19.07 30.84 125.91
C ARG A 380 -20.19 31.80 126.31
N THR A 381 -20.78 31.61 127.49
CA THR A 381 -21.94 32.41 127.96
C THR A 381 -21.60 33.42 129.06
N ARG A 382 -20.41 33.31 129.68
CA ARG A 382 -19.96 34.06 130.86
C ARG A 382 -20.87 33.92 132.09
N LEU A 383 -21.61 32.81 132.16
CA LEU A 383 -22.45 32.45 133.30
C LEU A 383 -21.69 31.60 134.32
N THR A 384 -22.02 31.79 135.60
CA THR A 384 -21.44 31.05 136.72
C THR A 384 -22.46 30.04 137.23
N TRP A 385 -22.14 28.76 137.06
CA TRP A 385 -23.00 27.63 137.42
C TRP A 385 -22.52 26.98 138.72
N LEU A 386 -23.46 26.43 139.50
CA LEU A 386 -23.12 25.62 140.68
C LEU A 386 -22.39 24.33 140.24
N LYS A 387 -21.20 24.04 140.75
CA LYS A 387 -20.38 22.88 140.35
C LYS A 387 -21.04 21.54 140.66
N ASN A 388 -21.82 21.46 141.75
CA ASN A 388 -22.62 20.30 142.13
C ASN A 388 -24.06 20.41 141.58
N ALA A 389 -24.30 19.77 140.44
CA ALA A 389 -25.58 19.76 139.75
C ALA A 389 -26.73 19.09 140.53
N ASN A 390 -26.44 18.37 141.62
CA ASN A 390 -27.43 17.61 142.38
C ASN A 390 -27.38 17.92 143.90
N CYS A 391 -27.01 19.14 144.28
CA CYS A 391 -27.00 19.54 145.70
C CYS A 391 -28.35 19.33 146.40
N PHE A 392 -29.47 19.54 145.70
CA PHE A 392 -30.80 19.59 146.31
C PHE A 392 -31.67 18.36 146.04
N GLY A 393 -31.23 17.38 145.23
CA GLY A 393 -32.10 16.30 144.75
C GLY A 393 -33.27 16.78 143.88
N ARG A 394 -34.24 15.90 143.65
CA ARG A 394 -35.50 16.24 142.96
C ARG A 394 -36.43 16.98 143.92
N GLN A 395 -36.86 18.18 143.54
CA GLN A 395 -37.75 19.05 144.32
C GLN A 395 -38.95 19.49 143.47
N ASN A 396 -40.03 19.99 144.07
CA ASN A 396 -41.08 20.67 143.33
C ASN A 396 -40.68 22.12 142.99
N LEU A 397 -41.25 22.71 141.94
CA LEU A 397 -40.86 24.05 141.45
C LEU A 397 -40.98 25.17 142.49
N SER A 398 -41.96 25.12 143.41
CA SER A 398 -42.12 26.10 144.49
C SER A 398 -40.96 26.02 145.49
N LYS A 399 -40.56 24.80 145.87
CA LYS A 399 -39.39 24.57 146.74
C LYS A 399 -38.08 24.86 146.00
N ALA A 400 -37.95 24.53 144.72
CA ALA A 400 -36.79 24.86 143.88
C ALA A 400 -36.54 26.38 143.81
N ARG A 401 -37.57 27.19 143.52
CA ARG A 401 -37.48 28.67 143.53
C ARG A 401 -37.10 29.24 144.90
N ARG A 402 -37.54 28.61 146.00
CA ARG A 402 -37.20 28.99 147.38
C ARG A 402 -35.76 28.65 147.72
N LEU A 403 -35.31 27.45 147.37
CA LEU A 403 -33.93 26.99 147.55
C LEU A 403 -32.94 27.86 146.76
N ALA A 404 -33.29 28.27 145.53
CA ALA A 404 -32.52 29.21 144.74
C ALA A 404 -32.25 30.51 145.50
N LYS A 405 -33.31 31.17 145.99
CA LYS A 405 -33.19 32.40 146.80
C LYS A 405 -32.46 32.19 148.14
N GLN A 406 -32.40 30.96 148.66
CA GLN A 406 -31.78 30.63 149.96
C GLN A 406 -30.34 30.08 149.86
N LEU A 407 -29.84 29.80 148.65
CA LEU A 407 -28.45 29.40 148.43
C LEU A 407 -27.51 30.59 148.67
N LYS A 408 -26.39 30.29 149.33
CA LYS A 408 -25.28 31.18 149.65
C LYS A 408 -24.02 30.33 149.86
N SER A 409 -22.85 30.97 149.91
CA SER A 409 -21.60 30.34 150.36
C SER A 409 -21.74 29.64 151.72
N GLY A 410 -21.01 28.55 151.90
CA GLY A 410 -21.17 27.59 153.00
C GLY A 410 -22.28 26.54 152.78
N LYS A 411 -22.84 26.44 151.57
CA LYS A 411 -23.81 25.38 151.17
C LYS A 411 -23.47 24.85 149.78
N CYS A 412 -23.87 23.61 149.49
CA CYS A 412 -23.63 22.95 148.19
C CYS A 412 -22.16 22.80 147.75
N GLY A 413 -21.20 23.00 148.66
CA GLY A 413 -19.77 23.07 148.32
C GLY A 413 -19.29 24.45 147.88
N LEU A 414 -20.14 25.49 147.94
CA LEU A 414 -19.76 26.87 147.64
C LEU A 414 -18.87 27.46 148.74
N THR A 415 -17.74 28.03 148.33
CA THR A 415 -16.93 29.00 149.07
C THR A 415 -16.92 30.38 148.39
N ASP A 416 -17.54 30.51 147.22
CA ASP A 416 -17.66 31.66 146.28
C ASP A 416 -18.14 33.04 146.81
N GLY A 417 -18.23 33.22 148.12
CA GLY A 417 -18.72 34.45 148.76
C GLY A 417 -20.20 34.80 148.51
N SER A 418 -20.96 34.00 147.78
CA SER A 418 -22.33 34.35 147.39
C SER A 418 -23.27 34.51 148.59
N ILE A 419 -24.18 35.48 148.50
CA ILE A 419 -25.22 35.75 149.51
C ILE A 419 -26.60 35.30 149.03
N GLN A 420 -27.57 35.24 149.95
CA GLN A 420 -28.94 34.85 149.60
C GLN A 420 -29.55 35.81 148.57
N GLY A 421 -30.31 35.25 147.62
CA GLY A 421 -30.89 35.97 146.49
C GLY A 421 -30.02 36.06 145.23
N THR A 422 -28.70 35.77 145.31
CA THR A 422 -27.80 35.82 144.14
C THR A 422 -28.03 34.69 143.12
N TRP A 423 -28.46 33.51 143.60
CA TRP A 423 -28.68 32.33 142.78
C TRP A 423 -30.13 32.22 142.28
N ARG A 424 -30.29 31.80 141.02
CA ARG A 424 -31.59 31.56 140.39
C ARG A 424 -31.61 30.24 139.61
N LEU A 425 -32.83 29.80 139.26
CA LEU A 425 -33.01 28.77 138.25
C LEU A 425 -32.52 29.31 136.88
N PRO A 426 -31.85 28.50 136.05
CA PRO A 426 -31.49 28.88 134.69
C PRO A 426 -32.74 28.98 133.82
N THR A 427 -32.73 29.92 132.90
CA THR A 427 -33.80 30.15 131.91
C THR A 427 -33.70 29.13 130.77
N LYS A 428 -34.74 29.04 129.93
CA LYS A 428 -34.73 28.18 128.74
C LYS A 428 -33.50 28.42 127.84
N ALA A 429 -33.20 29.68 127.52
CA ALA A 429 -32.08 30.04 126.63
C ALA A 429 -30.70 29.74 127.24
N GLU A 430 -30.55 29.84 128.56
CA GLU A 430 -29.30 29.48 129.27
C GLU A 430 -29.09 27.97 129.29
N TRP A 431 -30.16 27.18 129.40
CA TRP A 431 -30.09 25.74 129.20
C TRP A 431 -29.76 25.40 127.74
N GLU A 432 -30.43 25.98 126.75
CA GLU A 432 -30.17 25.75 125.32
C GLU A 432 -28.73 26.13 124.91
N THR A 433 -28.09 27.07 125.62
CA THR A 433 -26.68 27.44 125.40
C THR A 433 -25.69 26.66 126.26
N MET A 434 -26.09 26.05 127.38
CA MET A 434 -25.27 25.09 128.13
C MET A 434 -25.20 23.74 127.40
N LEU A 435 -26.34 23.27 126.92
CA LEU A 435 -26.52 21.98 126.26
C LEU A 435 -25.63 21.80 125.02
N ASP A 436 -25.33 20.54 124.73
CA ASP A 436 -24.54 20.11 123.57
C ASP A 436 -25.18 18.86 122.96
N THR A 437 -26.07 19.08 121.99
CA THR A 437 -26.90 18.04 121.34
C THR A 437 -26.09 17.08 120.45
N ARG A 438 -24.77 17.27 120.34
CA ARG A 438 -23.84 16.27 119.79
C ARG A 438 -23.70 15.03 120.70
N TYR A 439 -24.12 15.15 121.96
CA TYR A 439 -23.95 14.13 122.99
C TYR A 439 -25.28 13.76 123.65
N THR A 440 -25.32 12.59 124.27
CA THR A 440 -26.45 12.08 125.03
C THR A 440 -25.99 11.42 126.33
N ALA A 441 -26.87 11.45 127.33
CA ALA A 441 -26.70 10.88 128.67
C ALA A 441 -25.35 11.19 129.37
N PRO A 442 -25.02 12.48 129.65
CA PRO A 442 -25.83 13.67 129.39
C PRO A 442 -25.44 14.42 128.11
N ALA A 443 -26.36 15.25 127.61
CA ALA A 443 -26.18 16.16 126.47
C ALA A 443 -25.38 17.41 126.83
N LEU A 444 -24.14 17.22 127.28
CA LEU A 444 -23.25 18.25 127.81
C LEU A 444 -21.81 18.02 127.32
N SER A 445 -21.10 19.09 126.96
CA SER A 445 -19.67 19.03 126.60
C SER A 445 -18.77 18.88 127.84
N ASN A 446 -17.58 18.34 127.64
CA ASN A 446 -16.50 18.37 128.63
C ASN A 446 -15.89 19.78 128.78
N ALA A 447 -14.96 19.97 129.72
CA ALA A 447 -14.31 21.25 130.01
C ALA A 447 -13.67 21.88 128.77
N ALA A 448 -13.11 21.09 127.85
CA ALA A 448 -12.53 21.56 126.60
C ALA A 448 -13.57 21.89 125.50
N GLY A 449 -14.83 21.46 125.63
CA GLY A 449 -15.87 21.62 124.59
C GLY A 449 -15.76 20.66 123.41
N THR A 450 -14.84 19.70 123.45
CA THR A 450 -14.45 18.84 122.31
C THR A 450 -14.98 17.41 122.43
N ARG A 451 -15.38 16.97 123.62
CA ARG A 451 -15.93 15.64 123.92
C ARG A 451 -17.18 15.76 124.80
N ARG A 452 -17.90 14.65 125.01
CA ARG A 452 -18.98 14.56 126.01
C ARG A 452 -18.42 14.76 127.42
N TRP A 453 -19.19 15.37 128.32
CA TRP A 453 -18.90 15.44 129.75
C TRP A 453 -18.76 14.04 130.36
N GLU A 454 -17.82 13.90 131.29
CA GLU A 454 -17.62 12.69 132.10
C GLU A 454 -17.60 13.05 133.59
N LYS A 455 -17.83 12.06 134.46
CA LYS A 455 -18.01 12.28 135.89
C LYS A 455 -16.78 12.97 136.52
N ASN A 456 -17.01 14.18 137.05
CA ASN A 456 -16.00 15.05 137.66
C ASN A 456 -14.96 15.63 136.66
N ASP A 457 -15.38 15.84 135.40
CA ASP A 457 -14.81 16.87 134.50
C ASP A 457 -15.26 18.27 135.02
N ALA A 458 -15.75 19.20 134.20
CA ALA A 458 -16.12 20.55 134.62
C ALA A 458 -17.17 20.58 135.76
N PHE A 459 -18.10 19.63 135.74
CA PHE A 459 -19.22 19.57 136.67
C PHE A 459 -19.26 18.24 137.44
N SER A 460 -19.83 18.27 138.64
CA SER A 460 -19.99 17.11 139.52
C SER A 460 -21.46 16.76 139.74
N SER A 461 -21.73 15.47 139.95
CA SER A 461 -23.07 14.92 140.25
C SER A 461 -24.17 15.23 139.22
N VAL A 462 -23.83 15.53 137.97
CA VAL A 462 -24.81 15.72 136.88
C VAL A 462 -25.68 14.47 136.73
N GLN A 463 -26.99 14.66 136.60
CA GLN A 463 -27.97 13.59 136.38
C GLN A 463 -28.48 13.62 134.94
N SER A 464 -28.67 12.45 134.33
CA SER A 464 -29.32 12.34 133.02
C SER A 464 -30.83 12.18 133.22
N ASP A 465 -31.48 13.26 133.67
CA ASP A 465 -32.91 13.32 134.05
C ASP A 465 -33.42 14.78 133.88
N TYR A 466 -34.63 15.07 134.33
CA TYR A 466 -35.28 16.38 134.25
C TYR A 466 -34.80 17.38 135.31
N TYR A 467 -34.36 18.54 134.83
CA TYR A 467 -33.98 19.72 135.61
C TYR A 467 -35.00 20.84 135.46
N TRP A 468 -35.21 21.63 136.51
CA TRP A 468 -36.09 22.81 136.44
C TRP A 468 -35.47 23.95 135.65
N ALA A 469 -36.28 24.57 134.79
CA ALA A 469 -36.00 25.89 134.23
C ALA A 469 -36.82 26.99 134.94
N ALA A 470 -36.33 28.23 134.88
CA ALA A 470 -37.11 29.41 135.16
C ALA A 470 -38.10 29.66 134.01
N SER A 471 -39.39 29.43 134.27
CA SER A 471 -40.47 29.92 133.41
C SER A 471 -40.54 31.46 133.52
N TYR A 472 -40.33 32.17 132.43
CA TYR A 472 -40.77 33.56 132.32
C TYR A 472 -42.30 33.63 132.28
N ALA A 473 -42.87 34.80 132.58
CA ALA A 473 -44.31 34.98 132.71
C ALA A 473 -44.95 35.24 131.33
N ASP A 474 -45.40 34.16 130.68
CA ASP A 474 -46.15 34.20 129.39
C ASP A 474 -47.65 33.89 129.56
N GLY A 475 -48.18 34.00 130.79
CA GLY A 475 -49.59 33.78 131.10
C GLY A 475 -50.03 32.30 131.12
N THR A 476 -49.20 31.36 130.69
CA THR A 476 -49.56 29.93 130.66
C THR A 476 -49.18 29.21 131.95
N THR A 477 -49.93 28.16 132.32
CA THR A 477 -49.68 27.31 133.51
C THR A 477 -48.53 26.31 133.31
N ASN A 478 -47.72 26.48 132.25
CA ASN A 478 -46.73 25.51 131.81
C ASN A 478 -45.45 25.54 132.65
N LYS A 479 -45.09 24.39 133.21
CA LYS A 479 -43.83 24.18 133.94
C LYS A 479 -42.77 23.70 132.97
N TRP A 480 -41.69 24.45 132.84
CA TRP A 480 -40.58 24.12 131.94
C TRP A 480 -39.55 23.23 132.63
N ASN A 481 -39.22 22.11 131.98
CA ASN A 481 -38.16 21.18 132.39
C ASN A 481 -37.15 21.00 131.25
N VAL A 482 -35.92 20.66 131.62
CA VAL A 482 -34.81 20.36 130.70
C VAL A 482 -34.35 18.94 130.91
N GLU A 483 -34.36 18.14 129.85
CA GLU A 483 -33.98 16.74 129.89
C GLU A 483 -32.53 16.56 129.43
N LEU A 484 -31.65 16.21 130.37
CA LEU A 484 -30.23 16.03 130.06
C LEU A 484 -29.92 14.72 129.32
N ASN A 485 -30.85 13.78 129.16
CA ASN A 485 -30.62 12.59 128.32
C ASN A 485 -30.36 12.96 126.86
N PHE A 486 -31.21 13.81 126.29
CA PHE A 486 -31.23 14.14 124.85
C PHE A 486 -31.01 15.62 124.54
N GLY A 487 -30.93 16.47 125.57
CA GLY A 487 -30.71 17.92 125.41
C GLY A 487 -31.95 18.63 124.87
N HIS A 488 -33.10 18.39 125.51
CA HIS A 488 -34.39 18.95 125.09
C HIS A 488 -35.03 19.78 126.21
N VAL A 489 -35.70 20.88 125.85
CA VAL A 489 -36.39 21.78 126.79
C VAL A 489 -37.89 21.74 126.51
N TYR A 490 -38.66 21.11 127.40
CA TYR A 490 -40.08 20.83 127.21
C TYR A 490 -40.99 21.58 128.20
N PRO A 491 -42.14 22.11 127.75
CA PRO A 491 -43.22 22.54 128.64
C PRO A 491 -44.04 21.30 129.03
N TYR A 492 -43.85 20.78 130.25
CA TYR A 492 -44.42 19.48 130.64
C TYR A 492 -45.23 19.56 131.94
N GLY A 493 -46.55 19.34 131.83
CA GLY A 493 -47.49 19.51 132.94
C GLY A 493 -47.51 18.40 134.01
N LYS A 494 -46.89 17.24 133.74
CA LYS A 494 -47.07 16.00 134.54
C LYS A 494 -45.94 15.65 135.52
N THR A 495 -44.79 16.33 135.52
CA THR A 495 -43.72 16.08 136.51
C THR A 495 -43.98 16.81 137.83
N ILE A 496 -44.04 16.06 138.93
CA ILE A 496 -44.23 16.59 140.29
C ILE A 496 -42.92 17.15 140.86
N THR A 497 -41.79 16.48 140.57
CA THR A 497 -40.44 16.88 141.00
C THR A 497 -39.39 16.70 139.91
N GLY A 498 -38.41 17.60 139.89
CA GLY A 498 -37.23 17.62 139.01
C GLY A 498 -36.01 18.18 139.75
N TYR A 499 -34.82 17.96 139.22
CA TYR A 499 -33.56 18.40 139.83
C TYR A 499 -33.38 19.92 139.79
N VAL A 500 -32.55 20.44 140.70
CA VAL A 500 -32.32 21.89 140.88
C VAL A 500 -30.83 22.18 140.65
N TRP A 501 -30.48 22.49 139.40
CA TRP A 501 -29.23 23.18 139.09
C TRP A 501 -29.48 24.68 139.17
N LEU A 502 -28.54 25.44 139.72
CA LEU A 502 -28.64 26.89 139.84
C LEU A 502 -27.50 27.58 139.08
N VAL A 503 -27.82 28.76 138.56
CA VAL A 503 -26.91 29.65 137.84
C VAL A 503 -27.01 31.06 138.46
N ARG A 504 -25.92 31.81 138.38
CA ARG A 504 -25.91 33.26 138.59
C ARG A 504 -25.29 33.96 137.39
N GLY A 505 -25.77 35.18 137.14
CA GLY A 505 -25.11 36.08 136.20
C GLY A 505 -23.75 36.52 136.76
N LYS A 506 -22.91 37.06 135.88
CA LYS A 506 -21.63 37.67 136.27
C LYS A 506 -21.83 38.79 137.32
N GLN A 507 -20.90 38.90 138.27
CA GLN A 507 -20.63 40.11 139.06
C GLN A 507 -19.53 40.94 138.36
#